data_AF-A0A916ATL0-F1
#
_entry.id   AF-A0A916ATL0-F1
#
_cell.length_a   1.000
_cell.length_b   1.000
_cell.length_c   1.000
_cell.angle_alpha   90.00
_cell.angle_beta   90.00
_cell.angle_gamma   90.00
#
_symmetry.space_group_name_H-M   'P 1'
#
loop_
_entity.id
_entity.type
_entity.pdbx_description
1 polymer ?
#
loop_
_entity_poly.entity_id
_entity_poly.type
_entity_poly.pdbx_seq_one_letter_code
_entity_poly.pdbx_strand_id
1 'polypeptide(L)'
;MFLLLVIPILISGFYVCNHNLYYYYKIHRYEGQYLYLKSALLGFGCLVIASLVTLLLNRFMPASIFCINIDVVSRLETLLSSAVSMKENEAKQLAWISIIAVSTQIVAYLWVKLSDLHIRIKESDVEKSKIMLMSTILSDSPLDLLLLNSYVYENPIMLTLSDQKVYVGVVSSLGEPNESEGLDQEIAIIPIMSGYRDDDNLKVIFNTDYKIVGKDISLAIRQSLISTATKFEFDVYQEFQKSQPKEDKSKKLSIPANSKVFFWKS
;
A
#
# COMPACT_ATOMS: atom_id res chain seq x y z
N MET A 1 22.94 20.37 -20.86
CA MET A 1 23.63 19.07 -20.67
C MET A 1 23.09 18.31 -19.46
N PHE A 2 23.00 18.91 -18.26
CA PHE A 2 22.42 18.25 -17.07
C PHE A 2 20.95 17.83 -17.19
N LEU A 3 20.17 18.46 -18.07
CA LEU A 3 18.79 18.04 -18.37
C LEU A 3 18.72 16.58 -18.85
N LEU A 4 19.79 16.05 -19.48
CA LEU A 4 19.86 14.65 -19.91
C LEU A 4 19.80 13.67 -18.72
N LEU A 5 20.16 14.11 -17.50
CA LEU A 5 20.08 13.28 -16.30
C LEU A 5 18.65 13.11 -15.78
N VAL A 6 17.71 13.94 -16.22
CA VAL A 6 16.29 13.82 -15.81
C VAL A 6 15.72 12.46 -16.23
N ILE A 7 16.08 11.97 -17.43
CA ILE A 7 15.59 10.68 -17.93
C ILE A 7 16.11 9.51 -17.06
N PRO A 8 17.43 9.35 -16.83
CA PRO A 8 17.94 8.35 -15.90
C PRO A 8 17.36 8.44 -14.48
N ILE A 9 17.15 9.65 -13.96
CA ILE A 9 16.52 9.86 -12.63
C ILE A 9 15.11 9.27 -12.64
N LEU A 10 14.28 9.61 -13.62
CA LEU A 10 12.90 9.11 -13.68
C LEU A 10 12.84 7.61 -13.88
N ILE A 11 13.67 7.05 -14.77
CA ILE A 11 13.71 5.60 -15.04
C ILE A 11 14.16 4.83 -13.79
N SER A 12 15.22 5.29 -13.11
CA SER A 12 15.73 4.63 -11.91
C SER A 12 14.76 4.72 -10.74
N GLY A 13 14.15 5.89 -10.55
CA GLY A 13 13.10 6.09 -9.56
C GLY A 13 11.91 5.17 -9.79
N PHE A 14 11.39 5.13 -11.01
CA PHE A 14 10.27 4.26 -11.40
C PHE A 14 10.62 2.78 -11.21
N TYR A 15 11.85 2.38 -11.57
CA TYR A 15 12.33 1.01 -11.37
C TYR A 15 12.30 0.62 -9.88
N VAL A 16 12.83 1.47 -9.00
CA VAL A 16 12.80 1.23 -7.54
C VAL A 16 11.37 1.18 -7.01
N CYS A 17 10.50 2.10 -7.45
CA CYS A 17 9.10 2.13 -7.05
C CYS A 17 8.36 0.81 -7.33
N ASN A 18 8.55 0.24 -8.52
CA ASN A 18 7.76 -0.92 -8.95
C ASN A 18 8.33 -2.27 -8.54
N HIS A 19 9.64 -2.37 -8.33
CA HIS A 19 10.27 -3.66 -8.03
C HIS A 19 10.58 -3.85 -6.55
N ASN A 20 10.74 -2.77 -5.78
CA ASN A 20 10.93 -2.88 -4.35
C ASN A 20 9.59 -3.10 -3.66
N LEU A 21 9.37 -4.26 -3.04
CA LEU A 21 8.08 -4.62 -2.43
C LEU A 21 7.57 -3.56 -1.43
N TYR A 22 8.45 -2.98 -0.61
CA TYR A 22 8.04 -1.97 0.38
C TYR A 22 7.50 -0.71 -0.30
N TYR A 23 8.21 -0.22 -1.32
CA TYR A 23 7.75 0.95 -2.06
C TYR A 23 6.55 0.64 -2.93
N TYR A 24 6.48 -0.54 -3.53
CA TYR A 24 5.35 -1.00 -4.34
C TYR A 24 4.03 -0.85 -3.56
N TYR A 25 3.89 -1.57 -2.43
CA TYR A 25 2.68 -1.49 -1.61
C TYR A 25 2.40 -0.08 -1.07
N LYS A 26 3.44 0.69 -0.72
CA LYS A 26 3.23 2.06 -0.21
C LYS A 26 2.79 3.05 -1.30
N ILE A 27 3.27 2.85 -2.52
CA ILE A 27 3.10 3.80 -3.62
C ILE A 27 1.70 3.77 -4.20
N HIS A 28 1.06 2.60 -4.26
CA HIS A 28 -0.33 2.48 -4.69
C HIS A 28 -1.34 3.13 -3.73
N ARG A 29 -0.90 3.77 -2.63
CA ARG A 29 -1.74 4.65 -1.80
C ARG A 29 -1.71 6.12 -2.26
N TYR A 30 -0.74 6.49 -3.10
CA TYR A 30 -0.55 7.86 -3.53
C TYR A 30 -1.17 8.07 -4.91
N GLU A 31 -2.05 9.04 -5.02
CA GLU A 31 -2.68 9.40 -6.29
C GLU A 31 -1.99 10.59 -6.99
N GLY A 32 -2.11 10.61 -8.31
CA GLY A 32 -1.82 11.79 -9.14
C GLY A 32 -0.37 12.27 -9.11
N GLN A 33 -0.19 13.56 -8.77
CA GLN A 33 1.11 14.25 -8.88
C GLN A 33 2.16 13.77 -7.88
N TYR A 34 1.73 13.27 -6.72
CA TYR A 34 2.64 12.82 -5.67
C TYR A 34 3.46 11.59 -6.10
N LEU A 35 2.86 10.72 -6.95
CA LEU A 35 3.53 9.55 -7.51
C LEU A 35 4.78 9.92 -8.31
N TYR A 36 4.66 10.91 -9.19
CA TYR A 36 5.77 11.40 -10.01
C TYR A 36 6.86 12.04 -9.15
N LEU A 37 6.49 12.84 -8.15
CA LEU A 37 7.42 13.45 -7.21
C LEU A 37 8.15 12.39 -6.38
N LYS A 38 7.47 11.31 -5.99
CA LYS A 38 8.06 10.22 -5.22
C LYS A 38 9.06 9.42 -6.04
N SER A 39 8.71 9.10 -7.29
CA SER A 39 9.63 8.48 -8.25
C SER A 39 10.86 9.36 -8.47
N ALA A 40 10.67 10.65 -8.74
CA ALA A 40 11.76 11.60 -8.91
C ALA A 40 12.67 11.68 -7.68
N LEU A 41 12.10 11.69 -6.47
CA LEU A 41 12.85 11.71 -5.21
C LEU A 41 13.73 10.46 -5.03
N LEU A 42 13.18 9.26 -5.28
CA LEU A 42 13.93 8.00 -5.18
C LEU A 42 15.03 7.91 -6.25
N GLY A 43 14.72 8.32 -7.49
CA GLY A 43 15.70 8.41 -8.57
C GLY A 43 16.81 9.41 -8.29
N PHE A 44 16.48 10.56 -7.68
CA PHE A 44 17.47 11.54 -7.26
C PHE A 44 18.39 10.97 -6.16
N GLY A 45 17.84 10.20 -5.22
CA GLY A 45 18.63 9.44 -4.24
C GLY A 45 19.62 8.49 -4.91
N CYS A 46 19.18 7.74 -5.95
CA CYS A 46 20.05 6.87 -6.73
C CYS A 46 21.18 7.64 -7.43
N LEU A 47 20.88 8.83 -7.97
CA LEU A 47 21.88 9.68 -8.62
C LEU A 47 22.93 10.19 -7.63
N VAL A 48 22.53 10.62 -6.44
CA VAL A 48 23.47 11.08 -5.39
C VAL A 48 24.42 9.95 -5.01
N ILE A 49 23.90 8.74 -4.79
CA ILE A 49 24.70 7.56 -4.47
C ILE A 49 25.63 7.21 -5.65
N ALA A 50 25.11 7.19 -6.88
CA ALA A 50 25.90 6.89 -8.08
C ALA A 50 27.02 7.90 -8.32
N SER A 51 26.75 9.20 -8.11
CA SER A 51 27.76 10.27 -8.20
C SER A 51 28.85 10.08 -7.16
N LEU A 52 28.48 9.77 -5.91
CA LEU A 52 29.46 9.53 -4.85
C LEU A 52 30.30 8.28 -5.14
N VAL A 53 29.68 7.18 -5.56
CA VAL A 53 30.37 5.94 -5.93
C VAL A 53 31.31 6.15 -7.12
N THR A 54 30.86 6.82 -8.18
CA THR A 54 31.70 7.10 -9.37
C THR A 54 32.89 7.99 -9.03
N LEU A 55 32.72 8.99 -8.16
CA LEU A 55 33.82 9.82 -7.66
C LEU A 55 34.82 9.03 -6.80
N LEU A 56 34.34 8.16 -5.91
CA LEU A 56 35.21 7.30 -5.11
C LEU A 56 35.96 6.30 -5.99
N LEU A 57 35.29 5.66 -6.93
CA LEU A 57 35.91 4.74 -7.88
C LEU A 57 37.00 5.45 -8.68
N ASN A 58 36.72 6.64 -9.22
CA ASN A 58 37.73 7.42 -9.96
C ASN A 58 38.93 7.82 -9.10
N ARG A 59 38.74 8.05 -7.80
CA ARG A 59 39.82 8.42 -6.87
C ARG A 59 40.67 7.22 -6.45
N PHE A 60 40.06 6.06 -6.23
CA PHE A 60 40.72 4.91 -5.61
C PHE A 60 41.09 3.80 -6.59
N MET A 61 40.47 3.73 -7.78
CA MET A 61 40.82 2.72 -8.77
C MET A 61 42.14 3.07 -9.47
N PRO A 62 43.11 2.14 -9.52
CA PRO A 62 44.32 2.34 -10.29
C PRO A 62 43.99 2.42 -11.79
N ALA A 63 44.69 3.29 -12.52
CA ALA A 63 44.48 3.53 -13.95
C ALA A 63 44.69 2.28 -14.83
N SER A 64 45.37 1.24 -14.31
CA SER A 64 45.49 -0.05 -14.98
C SER A 64 45.47 -1.20 -13.98
N ILE A 65 44.74 -2.25 -14.31
CA ILE A 65 44.77 -3.55 -13.62
C ILE A 65 45.07 -4.60 -14.69
N PHE A 66 46.06 -5.47 -14.46
CA PHE A 66 46.47 -6.52 -15.41
C PHE A 66 46.66 -6.04 -16.85
N CYS A 67 47.40 -4.93 -17.04
CA CYS A 67 47.71 -4.32 -18.34
C CYS A 67 46.52 -3.79 -19.15
N ILE A 68 45.29 -3.82 -18.61
CA ILE A 68 44.12 -3.18 -19.21
C ILE A 68 44.00 -1.78 -18.59
N ASN A 69 44.00 -0.74 -19.42
CA ASN A 69 43.69 0.62 -18.97
C ASN A 69 42.21 0.68 -18.56
N ILE A 70 41.92 1.05 -17.30
CA ILE A 70 40.55 1.07 -16.74
C ILE A 70 40.01 2.49 -16.67
N ASP A 71 40.69 3.47 -17.29
CA ASP A 71 40.15 4.81 -17.40
C ASP A 71 38.98 4.86 -18.40
N VAL A 72 37.79 4.56 -17.86
CA VAL A 72 36.53 4.54 -18.59
C VAL A 72 36.18 5.95 -19.09
N VAL A 73 36.58 6.99 -18.37
CA VAL A 73 36.29 8.39 -18.73
C VAL A 73 37.04 8.77 -20.00
N SER A 74 38.36 8.57 -20.03
CA SER A 74 39.17 8.93 -21.21
C SER A 74 38.85 8.06 -22.44
N ARG A 75 38.49 6.78 -22.24
CA ARG A 75 37.99 5.93 -23.33
C ARG A 75 36.69 6.43 -23.91
N LEU A 76 35.74 6.85 -23.08
CA LEU A 76 34.48 7.41 -23.58
C LEU A 76 34.68 8.78 -24.23
N GLU A 77 35.57 9.61 -23.68
CA GLU A 77 35.92 10.91 -24.26
C GLU A 77 36.50 10.76 -25.67
N THR A 78 37.46 9.85 -25.86
CA THR A 78 38.07 9.57 -27.18
C THR A 78 37.08 8.98 -28.17
N LEU A 79 36.16 8.11 -27.73
CA LEU A 79 35.08 7.61 -28.57
C LEU A 79 34.12 8.73 -29.00
N LEU A 80 33.70 9.58 -28.07
CA LEU A 80 32.76 10.68 -28.35
C LEU A 80 33.38 11.75 -29.26
N SER A 81 34.64 12.12 -29.04
CA SER A 81 35.33 13.08 -29.91
C SER A 81 35.52 12.55 -31.32
N SER A 82 35.80 11.25 -31.47
CA SER A 82 35.93 10.60 -32.78
C SER A 82 34.59 10.44 -33.52
N ALA A 83 33.49 10.21 -32.80
CA ALA A 83 32.19 9.93 -33.40
C ALA A 83 31.37 11.18 -33.75
N VAL A 84 31.52 12.27 -32.98
CA VAL A 84 30.62 13.43 -33.05
C VAL A 84 31.37 14.74 -33.38
N SER A 85 32.69 14.69 -33.62
CA SER A 85 33.53 15.87 -33.94
C SER A 85 33.32 17.03 -32.95
N MET A 86 33.22 16.70 -31.67
CA MET A 86 32.95 17.67 -30.59
C MET A 86 34.24 18.30 -30.05
N LYS A 87 34.12 19.47 -29.42
CA LYS A 87 35.22 20.05 -28.63
C LYS A 87 35.55 19.12 -27.46
N GLU A 88 36.84 18.98 -27.15
CA GLU A 88 37.36 18.10 -26.09
C GLU A 88 36.65 18.32 -24.73
N ASN A 89 36.47 19.58 -24.32
CA ASN A 89 35.75 19.91 -23.09
C ASN A 89 34.28 19.44 -23.07
N GLU A 90 33.58 19.52 -24.20
CA GLU A 90 32.18 19.09 -24.30
C GLU A 90 32.08 17.57 -24.32
N ALA A 91 33.00 16.88 -24.99
CA ALA A 91 33.11 15.43 -25.02
C ALA A 91 33.38 14.86 -23.61
N LYS A 92 34.29 15.49 -22.86
CA LYS A 92 34.58 15.11 -21.47
C LYS A 92 33.36 15.27 -20.56
N GLN A 93 32.62 16.38 -20.69
CA GLN A 93 31.38 16.59 -19.92
C GLN A 93 30.32 15.53 -20.25
N LEU A 94 30.14 15.18 -21.52
CA LEU A 94 29.21 14.12 -21.94
C LEU A 94 29.63 12.73 -21.46
N ALA A 95 30.94 12.43 -21.46
CA ALA A 95 31.46 11.18 -20.94
C ALA A 95 31.09 11.00 -19.45
N TRP A 96 31.34 12.03 -18.64
CA TRP A 96 30.95 12.03 -17.22
C TRP A 96 29.44 11.88 -17.01
N ILE A 97 28.63 12.63 -17.75
CA ILE A 97 27.17 12.53 -17.66
C ILE A 97 26.69 11.12 -18.02
N SER A 98 27.28 10.51 -19.06
CA SER A 98 26.92 9.16 -19.50
C SER A 98 27.28 8.10 -18.46
N ILE A 99 28.47 8.20 -17.85
CA ILE A 99 28.91 7.30 -16.78
C ILE A 99 27.97 7.40 -15.57
N ILE A 100 27.64 8.62 -15.14
CA ILE A 100 26.73 8.84 -14.01
C ILE A 100 25.33 8.31 -14.34
N ALA A 101 24.82 8.52 -15.56
CA ALA A 101 23.52 8.02 -15.99
C ALA A 101 23.44 6.48 -15.92
N VAL A 102 24.44 5.78 -16.45
CA VAL A 102 24.52 4.31 -16.38
C VAL A 102 24.68 3.84 -14.94
N SER A 103 25.56 4.47 -14.18
CA SER A 103 25.79 4.13 -12.76
C SER A 103 24.53 4.31 -11.92
N THR A 104 23.70 5.31 -12.23
CA THR A 104 22.41 5.54 -11.56
C THR A 104 21.45 4.36 -11.76
N GLN A 105 21.40 3.76 -12.96
CA GLN A 105 20.60 2.56 -13.20
C GLN A 105 21.14 1.34 -12.45
N ILE A 106 22.47 1.18 -12.41
CA ILE A 106 23.11 0.09 -11.68
C ILE A 106 22.80 0.19 -10.17
N VAL A 107 22.88 1.39 -9.60
CA VAL A 107 22.54 1.62 -8.18
C VAL A 107 21.07 1.28 -7.91
N ALA A 108 20.14 1.68 -8.77
CA ALA A 108 18.73 1.34 -8.62
C ALA A 108 18.48 -0.19 -8.67
N TYR A 109 19.13 -0.88 -9.61
CA TYR A 109 19.09 -2.34 -9.69
C TYR A 109 19.61 -3.01 -8.41
N LEU A 110 20.78 -2.57 -7.93
CA LEU A 110 21.39 -3.11 -6.71
C LEU A 110 20.54 -2.81 -5.48
N TRP A 111 19.95 -1.62 -5.37
CA TRP A 111 19.05 -1.27 -4.28
C TRP A 111 17.91 -2.28 -4.17
N VAL A 112 17.19 -2.52 -5.27
CA VAL A 112 16.08 -3.48 -5.29
C VAL A 112 16.56 -4.87 -4.88
N LYS A 113 17.65 -5.36 -5.46
CA LYS A 113 18.18 -6.70 -5.14
C LYS A 113 18.63 -6.83 -3.68
N LEU A 114 19.25 -5.82 -3.12
CA LEU A 114 19.65 -5.80 -1.71
C LEU A 114 18.43 -5.79 -0.79
N SER A 115 17.38 -5.05 -1.16
CA SER A 115 16.12 -5.05 -0.41
C SER A 115 15.42 -6.40 -0.44
N ASP A 116 15.33 -7.04 -1.61
CA ASP A 116 14.74 -8.37 -1.75
C ASP A 116 15.53 -9.42 -0.96
N LEU A 117 16.87 -9.32 -1.01
CA LEU A 117 17.75 -10.20 -0.25
C LEU A 117 17.56 -10.00 1.26
N HIS A 118 17.46 -8.76 1.73
CA HIS A 118 17.21 -8.46 3.15
C HIS A 118 15.89 -9.07 3.64
N ILE A 119 14.83 -8.97 2.84
CA ILE A 119 13.53 -9.58 3.16
C ILE A 119 13.66 -11.11 3.22
N ARG A 120 14.29 -11.73 2.22
CA ARG A 120 14.51 -13.19 2.17
C ARG A 120 15.37 -13.73 3.32
N ILE A 121 16.33 -12.94 3.80
CA ILE A 121 17.14 -13.31 4.98
C ILE A 121 16.29 -13.26 6.25
N LYS A 122 15.36 -12.31 6.35
CA LYS A 122 14.50 -12.15 7.53
C LYS A 122 13.39 -13.20 7.59
N GLU A 123 12.77 -13.50 6.46
CA GLU A 123 11.69 -14.47 6.35
C GLU A 123 11.81 -15.21 5.00
N SER A 124 12.00 -16.53 5.05
CA SER A 124 12.18 -17.35 3.85
C SER A 124 10.86 -17.63 3.13
N ASP A 125 9.75 -17.57 3.86
CA ASP A 125 8.41 -17.79 3.33
C ASP A 125 7.89 -16.52 2.64
N VAL A 126 7.49 -16.67 1.38
CA VAL A 126 7.00 -15.56 0.54
C VAL A 126 5.69 -15.00 1.09
N GLU A 127 4.79 -15.85 1.58
CA GLU A 127 3.49 -15.41 2.09
C GLU A 127 3.65 -14.64 3.40
N LYS A 128 4.47 -15.17 4.32
CA LYS A 128 4.76 -14.47 5.59
C LYS A 128 5.47 -13.14 5.36
N SER A 129 6.40 -13.09 4.41
CA SER A 129 7.07 -11.84 4.02
C SER A 129 6.07 -10.81 3.53
N LYS A 130 5.10 -11.22 2.70
CA LYS A 130 4.02 -10.36 2.21
C LYS A 130 3.12 -9.88 3.36
N ILE A 131 2.67 -10.77 4.24
CA ILE A 131 1.87 -10.44 5.42
C ILE A 131 2.60 -9.45 6.32
N MET A 132 3.90 -9.65 6.56
CA MET A 132 4.71 -8.76 7.38
C MET A 132 4.81 -7.34 6.76
N LEU A 133 5.02 -7.26 5.45
CA LEU A 133 5.07 -5.98 4.74
C LEU A 133 3.70 -5.28 4.76
N MET A 134 2.63 -6.02 4.47
CA MET A 134 1.26 -5.51 4.56
C MET A 134 0.95 -5.03 5.98
N SER A 135 1.31 -5.78 7.01
CA SER A 135 1.13 -5.35 8.42
C SER A 135 1.84 -4.05 8.74
N THR A 136 3.03 -3.82 8.17
CA THR A 136 3.81 -2.59 8.40
C THR A 136 3.20 -1.39 7.65
N ILE A 137 2.51 -1.63 6.55
CA ILE A 137 1.94 -0.58 5.69
C ILE A 137 0.51 -0.23 6.08
N LEU A 138 -0.27 -1.24 6.45
CA LEU A 138 -1.68 -1.14 6.86
C LEU A 138 -1.84 -0.75 8.33
N SER A 139 -0.77 -0.80 9.14
CA SER A 139 -0.82 -0.37 10.55
C SER A 139 -1.21 1.10 10.76
N ASP A 140 -1.14 1.91 9.71
CA ASP A 140 -1.53 3.33 9.76
C ASP A 140 -3.06 3.52 9.82
N SER A 141 -3.85 2.52 9.38
CA SER A 141 -5.32 2.58 9.33
C SER A 141 -5.93 1.55 10.30
N PRO A 142 -6.76 1.97 11.28
CA PRO A 142 -7.43 1.04 12.19
C PRO A 142 -8.35 0.04 11.46
N LEU A 143 -8.97 0.45 10.36
CA LEU A 143 -9.83 -0.41 9.55
C LEU A 143 -8.99 -1.50 8.86
N ASP A 144 -7.91 -1.11 8.19
CA ASP A 144 -7.04 -2.03 7.46
C ASP A 144 -6.39 -3.02 8.42
N LEU A 145 -6.02 -2.58 9.63
CA LEU A 145 -5.52 -3.44 10.69
C LEU A 145 -6.56 -4.49 11.12
N LEU A 146 -7.83 -4.10 11.26
CA LEU A 146 -8.92 -5.05 11.59
C LEU A 146 -9.14 -6.06 10.47
N LEU A 147 -9.14 -5.62 9.22
CA LEU A 147 -9.28 -6.47 8.04
C LEU A 147 -8.10 -7.45 7.92
N LEU A 148 -6.87 -6.97 8.12
CA LEU A 148 -5.66 -7.78 8.14
C LEU A 148 -5.69 -8.81 9.27
N ASN A 149 -6.12 -8.43 10.47
CA ASN A 149 -6.24 -9.36 11.58
C ASN A 149 -7.30 -10.44 11.31
N SER A 150 -8.41 -10.10 10.65
CA SER A 150 -9.40 -11.09 10.23
C SER A 150 -8.82 -12.06 9.20
N TYR A 151 -8.04 -11.57 8.23
CA TYR A 151 -7.38 -12.39 7.21
C TYR A 151 -6.30 -13.32 7.80
N VAL A 152 -5.45 -12.81 8.70
CA VAL A 152 -4.31 -13.58 9.25
C VAL A 152 -4.76 -14.59 10.31
N TYR A 153 -5.71 -14.22 11.17
CA TYR A 153 -6.11 -15.02 12.33
C TYR A 153 -7.47 -15.69 12.16
N GLU A 154 -8.08 -15.59 10.98
CA GLU A 154 -9.42 -16.11 10.67
C GLU A 154 -10.52 -15.66 11.66
N ASN A 155 -10.31 -14.49 12.29
CA ASN A 155 -11.22 -13.97 13.29
C ASN A 155 -12.44 -13.33 12.60
N PRO A 156 -13.68 -13.66 13.03
CA PRO A 156 -14.87 -13.03 12.50
C PRO A 156 -14.88 -11.52 12.73
N ILE A 157 -15.31 -10.79 11.71
CA ILE A 157 -15.46 -9.35 11.70
C ILE A 157 -16.89 -9.00 11.28
N MET A 158 -17.45 -7.98 11.92
CA MET A 158 -18.72 -7.38 11.52
C MET A 158 -18.44 -6.09 10.75
N LEU A 159 -18.93 -6.04 9.52
CA LEU A 159 -18.88 -4.88 8.64
C LEU A 159 -20.28 -4.30 8.50
N THR A 160 -20.44 -3.01 8.78
CA THR A 160 -21.62 -2.26 8.37
C THR A 160 -21.25 -1.50 7.10
N LEU A 161 -22.08 -1.62 6.06
CA LEU A 161 -21.92 -0.89 4.80
C LEU A 161 -22.69 0.43 4.83
N SER A 162 -22.46 1.29 3.84
CA SER A 162 -23.10 2.59 3.70
C SER A 162 -24.61 2.52 3.46
N ASP A 163 -25.10 1.40 2.92
CA ASP A 163 -26.52 1.12 2.68
C ASP A 163 -27.20 0.42 3.88
N GLN A 164 -26.57 0.47 5.06
CA GLN A 164 -27.01 -0.17 6.29
C GLN A 164 -27.01 -1.70 6.27
N LYS A 165 -26.51 -2.35 5.20
CA LYS A 165 -26.28 -3.79 5.21
C LYS A 165 -25.18 -4.15 6.20
N VAL A 166 -25.38 -5.26 6.88
CA VAL A 166 -24.41 -5.78 7.85
C VAL A 166 -23.99 -7.17 7.42
N TYR A 167 -22.68 -7.40 7.37
CA TYR A 167 -22.09 -8.71 7.13
C TYR A 167 -21.24 -9.10 8.33
N VAL A 168 -21.36 -10.35 8.76
CA VAL A 168 -20.44 -10.98 9.72
C VAL A 168 -19.78 -12.15 9.01
N GLY A 169 -18.45 -12.18 8.99
CA GLY A 169 -17.69 -13.20 8.28
C GLY A 169 -16.20 -13.09 8.51
N VAL A 170 -15.43 -13.87 7.78
CA VAL A 170 -13.96 -13.86 7.83
C VAL A 170 -13.43 -13.31 6.52
N VAL A 171 -12.44 -12.42 6.58
CA VAL A 171 -11.80 -11.88 5.37
C VAL A 171 -10.98 -13.00 4.72
N SER A 172 -11.29 -13.33 3.47
CA SER A 172 -10.58 -14.35 2.69
C SER A 172 -9.56 -13.76 1.72
N SER A 173 -9.70 -12.49 1.36
CA SER A 173 -8.71 -11.77 0.56
C SER A 173 -8.75 -10.30 0.92
N LEU A 174 -7.56 -9.73 1.14
CA LEU A 174 -7.33 -8.30 1.05
C LEU A 174 -7.03 -8.02 -0.42
N GLY A 175 -7.56 -6.96 -1.00
CA GLY A 175 -7.22 -6.61 -2.37
C GLY A 175 -5.70 -6.48 -2.54
N GLU A 176 -5.20 -6.80 -3.74
CA GLU A 176 -3.81 -6.55 -4.10
C GLU A 176 -3.67 -5.27 -4.94
N PRO A 177 -2.76 -4.35 -4.59
CA PRO A 177 -2.56 -3.09 -5.31
C PRO A 177 -2.47 -3.31 -6.81
N ASN A 178 -3.20 -2.53 -7.61
CA ASN A 178 -3.09 -2.57 -9.06
C ASN A 178 -2.67 -1.19 -9.61
N GLU A 179 -2.19 -1.14 -10.86
CA GLU A 179 -1.62 0.09 -11.44
C GLU A 179 -2.66 1.20 -11.71
N SER A 180 -3.95 0.87 -11.72
CA SER A 180 -5.04 1.77 -12.14
C SER A 180 -5.90 2.28 -10.99
N GLU A 181 -5.93 1.56 -9.87
CA GLU A 181 -6.72 1.85 -8.68
C GLU A 181 -5.83 1.78 -7.45
N GLY A 182 -6.03 2.72 -6.51
CA GLY A 182 -5.30 2.70 -5.26
C GLY A 182 -5.60 1.46 -4.39
N LEU A 183 -4.92 1.35 -3.25
CA LEU A 183 -5.13 0.29 -2.24
C LEU A 183 -6.52 0.29 -1.56
N ASP A 184 -7.44 1.18 -1.93
CA ASP A 184 -8.84 1.22 -1.48
C ASP A 184 -9.66 0.08 -2.13
N GLN A 185 -9.20 -1.12 -1.88
CA GLN A 185 -9.52 -2.26 -2.70
C GLN A 185 -10.72 -3.01 -2.18
N GLU A 186 -11.36 -3.68 -3.12
CA GLU A 186 -12.34 -4.68 -2.79
C GLU A 186 -11.69 -5.71 -1.86
N ILE A 187 -12.37 -6.03 -0.76
CA ILE A 187 -12.06 -7.16 0.10
C ILE A 187 -12.97 -8.31 -0.27
N ALA A 188 -12.48 -9.53 -0.12
CA ALA A 188 -13.33 -10.71 -0.17
C ALA A 188 -13.63 -11.16 1.27
N ILE A 189 -14.90 -11.37 1.57
CA ILE A 189 -15.37 -11.94 2.85
C ILE A 189 -16.09 -13.25 2.60
N ILE A 190 -15.82 -14.25 3.42
CA ILE A 190 -16.63 -15.46 3.54
C ILE A 190 -17.69 -15.16 4.61
N PRO A 191 -18.94 -14.87 4.22
CA PRO A 191 -19.97 -14.49 5.15
C PRO A 191 -20.43 -15.70 5.97
N ILE A 192 -20.65 -15.48 7.25
CA ILE A 192 -21.29 -16.42 8.16
C ILE A 192 -22.77 -16.07 8.29
N MET A 193 -23.08 -14.78 8.46
CA MET A 193 -24.44 -14.26 8.51
C MET A 193 -24.50 -12.83 7.98
N SER A 194 -25.67 -12.40 7.51
CA SER A 194 -25.90 -11.02 7.12
C SER A 194 -27.27 -10.52 7.58
N GLY A 195 -27.42 -9.22 7.50
CA GLY A 195 -28.57 -8.49 8.00
C GLY A 195 -28.55 -7.04 7.55
N TYR A 196 -29.24 -6.22 8.32
CA TYR A 196 -29.28 -4.78 8.14
C TYR A 196 -29.46 -4.09 9.49
N ARG A 197 -29.13 -2.80 9.55
CA ARG A 197 -29.50 -1.95 10.69
C ARG A 197 -30.90 -1.39 10.47
N ASP A 198 -31.72 -1.46 11.52
CA ASP A 198 -33.05 -0.87 11.54
C ASP A 198 -32.97 0.66 11.48
N ASP A 199 -33.81 1.29 10.68
CA ASP A 199 -33.77 2.74 10.45
C ASP A 199 -34.10 3.55 11.72
N ASP A 200 -34.99 3.03 12.58
CA ASP A 200 -35.51 3.77 13.74
C ASP A 200 -34.57 3.67 14.95
N ASN A 201 -34.03 2.49 15.20
CA ASN A 201 -33.25 2.22 16.43
C ASN A 201 -31.80 1.78 16.17
N LEU A 202 -31.38 1.67 14.91
CA LEU A 202 -30.03 1.26 14.47
C LEU A 202 -29.56 -0.10 14.99
N LYS A 203 -30.47 -0.93 15.53
CA LYS A 203 -30.18 -2.30 15.97
C LYS A 203 -29.88 -3.15 14.75
N VAL A 204 -28.91 -4.05 14.92
CA VAL A 204 -28.56 -5.03 13.88
C VAL A 204 -29.59 -6.16 13.90
N ILE A 205 -30.26 -6.36 12.78
CA ILE A 205 -31.21 -7.45 12.55
C ILE A 205 -30.58 -8.42 11.56
N PHE A 206 -30.18 -9.60 12.04
CA PHE A 206 -29.70 -10.70 11.19
C PHE A 206 -30.89 -11.45 10.60
N ASN A 207 -30.92 -11.61 9.28
CA ASN A 207 -32.01 -12.27 8.57
C ASN A 207 -31.54 -13.39 7.63
N THR A 208 -30.22 -13.52 7.42
CA THR A 208 -29.63 -14.49 6.51
C THR A 208 -28.50 -15.23 7.21
N ASP A 209 -28.56 -16.56 7.21
CA ASP A 209 -27.51 -17.45 7.70
C ASP A 209 -26.91 -18.21 6.52
N TYR A 210 -25.62 -17.98 6.24
CA TYR A 210 -24.92 -18.58 5.11
C TYR A 210 -24.41 -19.98 5.42
N LYS A 211 -24.33 -20.37 6.71
CA LYS A 211 -23.91 -21.74 7.09
C LYS A 211 -24.83 -22.81 6.52
N ILE A 212 -26.10 -22.45 6.29
CA ILE A 212 -27.14 -23.36 5.80
C ILE A 212 -26.85 -23.81 4.35
N VAL A 213 -26.14 -23.00 3.56
CA VAL A 213 -26.03 -23.20 2.10
C VAL A 213 -24.94 -24.22 1.72
N GLY A 214 -24.02 -24.56 2.63
CA GLY A 214 -23.00 -25.60 2.41
C GLY A 214 -22.06 -25.35 1.22
N LYS A 215 -21.98 -24.08 0.76
CA LYS A 215 -21.13 -23.64 -0.34
C LYS A 215 -20.22 -22.54 0.15
N ASP A 216 -18.97 -22.55 -0.32
CA ASP A 216 -18.00 -21.49 -0.10
C ASP A 216 -18.41 -20.25 -0.90
N ILE A 217 -19.30 -19.45 -0.31
CA ILE A 217 -19.71 -18.17 -0.87
C ILE A 217 -18.63 -17.17 -0.48
N SER A 218 -18.04 -16.50 -1.48
CA SER A 218 -17.14 -15.38 -1.27
C SER A 218 -17.78 -14.12 -1.83
N LEU A 219 -17.87 -13.07 -1.02
CA LEU A 219 -18.45 -11.78 -1.38
C LEU A 219 -17.35 -10.74 -1.52
N ALA A 220 -17.28 -10.09 -2.68
CA ALA A 220 -16.42 -8.93 -2.89
C ALA A 220 -17.12 -7.65 -2.43
N ILE A 221 -16.46 -6.85 -1.59
CA ILE A 221 -16.98 -5.60 -1.01
C ILE A 221 -15.95 -4.51 -1.20
N ARG A 222 -16.34 -3.37 -1.79
CA ARG A 222 -15.47 -2.18 -1.84
C ARG A 222 -15.26 -1.63 -0.44
N GLN A 223 -13.99 -1.45 -0.03
CA GLN A 223 -13.66 -0.88 1.28
C GLN A 223 -14.27 0.50 1.50
N SER A 224 -14.39 1.32 0.46
CA SER A 224 -15.02 2.65 0.52
C SER A 224 -16.51 2.61 0.89
N LEU A 225 -17.18 1.45 0.76
CA LEU A 225 -18.58 1.27 1.18
C LEU A 225 -18.69 0.85 2.65
N ILE A 226 -17.58 0.53 3.34
CA ILE A 226 -17.60 0.12 4.73
C ILE A 226 -17.72 1.37 5.60
N SER A 227 -18.86 1.51 6.28
CA SER A 227 -19.11 2.62 7.19
C SER A 227 -18.47 2.39 8.57
N THR A 228 -18.55 1.16 9.08
CA THR A 228 -17.91 0.76 10.34
C THR A 228 -17.49 -0.71 10.30
N ALA A 229 -16.44 -1.04 11.04
CA ALA A 229 -15.95 -2.40 11.22
C ALA A 229 -15.63 -2.67 12.69
N THR A 230 -15.91 -3.89 13.16
CA THR A 230 -15.54 -4.33 14.51
C THR A 230 -15.28 -5.82 14.53
N LYS A 231 -14.38 -6.27 15.41
CA LYS A 231 -14.24 -7.70 15.70
C LYS A 231 -15.58 -8.24 16.20
N PHE A 232 -15.99 -9.39 15.71
CA PHE A 232 -17.23 -10.04 16.10
C PHE A 232 -16.94 -11.30 16.89
N GLU A 233 -17.41 -11.32 18.14
CA GLU A 233 -17.33 -12.48 19.01
C GLU A 233 -18.74 -12.98 19.31
N PHE A 234 -19.01 -14.24 18.97
CA PHE A 234 -20.34 -14.83 19.09
C PHE A 234 -20.83 -14.86 20.55
N ASP A 235 -19.94 -15.18 21.50
CA ASP A 235 -20.28 -15.29 22.92
C ASP A 235 -20.67 -13.92 23.49
N VAL A 236 -19.88 -12.89 23.19
CA VAL A 236 -20.14 -11.50 23.58
C VAL A 236 -21.45 -11.00 22.98
N TYR A 237 -21.72 -11.29 21.71
CA TYR A 237 -22.99 -10.93 21.07
C TYR A 237 -24.19 -11.59 21.77
N GLN A 238 -24.07 -12.88 22.11
CA GLN A 238 -25.13 -13.59 22.84
C GLN A 238 -25.39 -13.01 24.23
N GLU A 239 -24.34 -12.60 24.95
CA GLU A 239 -24.48 -11.91 26.23
C GLU A 239 -25.18 -10.57 26.08
N PHE A 240 -24.82 -9.78 25.07
CA PHE A 240 -25.51 -8.53 24.77
C PHE A 240 -27.00 -8.75 24.51
N GLN A 241 -27.36 -9.76 23.71
CA GLN A 241 -28.76 -10.10 23.45
C GLN A 241 -29.52 -10.50 24.72
N LYS A 242 -28.88 -11.24 25.64
CA LYS A 242 -29.49 -11.62 26.94
C LYS A 242 -29.68 -10.41 27.87
N SER A 243 -28.77 -9.44 27.82
CA SER A 243 -28.82 -8.23 28.66
C SER A 243 -29.83 -7.19 28.17
N GLN A 244 -30.33 -7.29 26.93
CA GLN A 244 -31.31 -6.33 26.45
C GLN A 244 -32.60 -6.48 27.26
N PRO A 245 -33.15 -5.37 27.79
CA PRO A 245 -34.46 -5.41 28.42
C PRO A 245 -35.45 -5.94 27.40
N LYS A 246 -36.15 -7.04 27.73
CA LYS A 246 -37.26 -7.52 26.90
C LYS A 246 -38.20 -6.35 26.70
N GLU A 247 -38.43 -5.97 25.44
CA GLU A 247 -39.41 -4.92 25.12
C GLU A 247 -40.74 -5.31 25.75
N ASP A 248 -41.08 -4.59 26.81
CA ASP A 248 -42.34 -4.73 27.50
C ASP A 248 -43.41 -4.17 26.55
N LYS A 249 -44.04 -5.05 25.76
CA LYS A 249 -45.11 -4.72 24.81
C LYS A 249 -46.34 -4.05 25.47
N SER A 250 -46.29 -3.75 26.77
CA SER A 250 -47.37 -3.20 27.58
C SER A 250 -47.36 -1.67 27.74
N LYS A 251 -46.29 -0.94 27.40
CA LYS A 251 -46.33 0.53 27.46
C LYS A 251 -46.96 1.15 26.22
N LYS A 252 -48.30 1.07 26.13
CA LYS A 252 -49.06 2.10 25.40
C LYS A 252 -48.75 3.43 26.08
N LEU A 253 -48.11 4.35 25.36
CA LEU A 253 -47.95 5.74 25.80
C LEU A 253 -49.32 6.33 26.11
N SER A 254 -49.69 6.40 27.39
CA SER A 254 -50.74 7.30 27.83
C SER A 254 -50.11 8.68 27.97
N ILE A 255 -50.39 9.57 27.02
CA ILE A 255 -50.08 10.98 27.14
C ILE A 255 -50.97 11.52 28.29
N PRO A 256 -50.41 12.01 29.41
CA PRO A 256 -51.24 12.66 30.42
C PRO A 256 -51.77 13.97 29.85
N ALA A 257 -53.08 14.20 29.97
CA ALA A 257 -53.81 15.32 29.37
C ALA A 257 -53.46 16.72 29.92
N ASN A 258 -52.30 16.91 30.56
CA ASN A 258 -51.99 18.19 31.20
C ASN A 258 -50.49 18.54 31.35
N SER A 259 -49.63 18.14 30.41
CA SER A 259 -48.27 18.71 30.36
C SER A 259 -48.31 20.04 29.60
N LYS A 260 -48.22 21.16 30.33
CA LYS A 260 -47.99 22.49 29.74
C LYS A 260 -46.71 22.45 28.92
N VAL A 261 -46.85 22.50 27.59
CA VAL A 261 -45.75 22.62 26.63
C VAL A 261 -45.07 23.98 26.84
N PHE A 262 -43.86 23.96 27.39
CA PHE A 262 -43.00 25.14 27.44
C PHE A 262 -42.34 25.31 26.07
N PHE A 263 -42.90 26.19 25.25
CA PHE A 263 -42.24 26.76 24.07
C PHE A 263 -41.15 27.72 24.54
N TRP A 264 -39.92 27.55 24.07
CA TRP A 264 -38.96 28.65 24.05
C TRP A 264 -38.99 29.33 22.69
N LYS A 265 -39.20 30.64 22.74
CA LYS A 265 -39.24 31.61 21.65
C LYS A 265 -37.89 32.32 21.60
N SER A 266 -37.44 32.59 20.36
CA SER A 266 -36.29 33.39 19.87
C SER A 266 -34.89 32.97 20.30
#